data_AF-A0A1C6FRG5-F1
#
_entry.id   AF-A0A1C6FRG5-F1
#
_cell.length_a   1.000
_cell.length_b   1.000
_cell.length_c   1.000
_cell.angle_alpha   90.00
_cell.angle_beta   90.00
_cell.angle_gamma   90.00
#
_symmetry.space_group_name_H-M   'P 1'
#
loop_
_entity.id
_entity.type
_entity.pdbx_description
1 polymer ?
#
loop_
_entity_poly.entity_id
_entity_poly.type
_entity_poly.pdbx_seq_one_letter_code
_entity_poly.pdbx_strand_id
1 'polypeptide(L)' 'MVKKYDKVRLKDGRTATIVEVLEEGVAYLADIDLPGPDWDTEEIRQEDIEED' A
#
# COMPACT_ATOMS: atom_id res chain seq x y z
N MET A 1 10.34 3.12 -6.58
CA MET A 1 10.30 4.06 -5.43
C MET A 1 8.87 4.48 -5.24
N VAL A 2 8.28 4.01 -4.15
CA VAL A 2 6.85 4.19 -3.83
C VAL A 2 6.61 5.59 -3.26
N LYS A 3 5.55 6.25 -3.71
CA LYS A 3 5.16 7.62 -3.34
C LYS A 3 3.71 7.68 -2.90
N LYS A 4 3.33 8.77 -2.23
CA LYS A 4 1.94 9.06 -1.89
C LYS A 4 1.08 9.10 -3.16
N TYR A 5 -0.06 8.43 -3.09
CA TYR A 5 -1.05 8.16 -4.14
C TYR A 5 -0.64 7.13 -5.21
N ASP A 6 0.52 6.49 -5.07
CA ASP A 6 0.82 5.32 -5.90
C ASP A 6 -0.16 4.19 -5.54
N LYS A 7 -0.62 3.48 -6.57
CA LYS A 7 -1.38 2.24 -6.42
C LYS A 7 -0.41 1.07 -6.57
N VAL A 8 -0.32 0.24 -5.53
CA VAL A 8 0.62 -0.88 -5.44
C VAL A 8 -0.12 -2.18 -5.25
N ARG A 9 0.49 -3.27 -5.71
CA ARG A 9 0.03 -4.62 -5.43
C ARG A 9 0.80 -5.19 -4.24
N LEU A 10 0.09 -5.83 -3.33
CA LEU A 10 0.69 -6.53 -2.20
C LEU A 10 0.93 -8.00 -2.56
N LYS A 11 1.91 -8.62 -1.91
CA LYS A 11 2.28 -10.03 -2.13
C LYS A 11 1.16 -11.02 -1.83
N ASP A 12 0.19 -10.64 -1.02
CA ASP A 12 -1.01 -11.44 -0.75
C ASP A 12 -2.10 -11.31 -1.84
N GLY A 13 -1.84 -10.52 -2.89
CA GLY A 13 -2.73 -10.31 -4.02
C GLY A 13 -3.72 -9.15 -3.86
N ARG A 14 -3.75 -8.49 -2.70
CA ARG A 14 -4.56 -7.26 -2.51
C ARG A 14 -3.90 -6.08 -3.24
N THR A 15 -4.70 -5.05 -3.49
CA THR A 15 -4.20 -3.78 -4.04
C THR A 15 -4.38 -2.69 -2.99
N ALA A 16 -3.44 -1.76 -2.92
CA ALA A 16 -3.45 -0.69 -1.93
C ALA A 16 -3.08 0.65 -2.57
N THR A 17 -3.63 1.74 -2.05
CA THR A 17 -3.25 3.11 -2.41
C THR A 17 -2.46 3.73 -1.27
N ILE A 18 -1.25 4.19 -1.55
CA ILE A 18 -0.41 4.82 -0.52
C ILE A 18 -1.00 6.18 -0.15
N VAL A 19 -1.33 6.40 1.12
CA VAL A 19 -1.87 7.68 1.60
C VAL A 19 -0.84 8.50 2.36
N GLU A 20 0.21 7.88 2.88
CA GLU A 20 1.35 8.53 3.53
C GLU A 20 2.63 7.71 3.41
N VAL A 21 3.76 8.37 3.18
CA VAL A 21 5.10 7.75 3.28
C VAL A 21 5.64 8.07 4.65
N LEU A 22 5.71 7.07 5.53
CA LEU A 22 6.20 7.22 6.90
C LEU A 22 7.74 7.21 6.92
N GLU A 23 8.34 6.31 6.13
CA GLU A 23 9.77 6.23 5.89
C GLU A 23 10.05 5.70 4.48
N GLU A 24 10.82 6.45 3.68
CA GLU A 24 11.07 6.14 2.28
C GLU A 24 11.81 4.81 2.11
N GLY A 25 11.15 3.85 1.43
CA GLY A 25 11.69 2.51 1.20
C GLY A 25 11.53 1.55 2.37
N VAL A 26 10.76 1.92 3.41
CA VAL A 26 10.59 1.11 4.63
C VAL A 26 9.11 0.93 4.98
N ALA A 27 8.38 2.01 5.24
CA ALA A 27 7.03 1.94 5.81
C ALA A 27 6.06 3.00 5.23
N TYR A 28 4.81 2.61 5.09
CA TYR A 28 3.75 3.39 4.45
C TYR A 28 2.42 3.21 5.18
N LEU A 29 1.59 4.26 5.18
CA LEU A 29 0.17 4.11 5.46
C LEU A 29 -0.56 3.95 4.13
N ALA A 30 -1.39 2.93 3.99
CA ALA A 30 -2.07 2.61 2.75
C ALA A 30 -3.53 2.23 2.96
N ASP A 31 -4.38 2.64 2.03
CA ASP A 31 -5.77 2.20 1.94
C ASP A 31 -5.81 0.90 1.12
N ILE A 32 -6.12 -0.22 1.78
CA ILE A 32 -6.25 -1.55 1.18
C ILE A 32 -7.65 -1.69 0.57
N ASP A 33 -7.73 -1.99 -0.72
CA ASP A 33 -9.02 -2.13 -1.42
C ASP A 33 -9.81 -3.33 -0.87
N LEU A 34 -11.06 -3.09 -0.45
CA LEU A 34 -12.03 -4.12 -0.10
C LEU A 34 -13.07 -4.29 -1.23
N PRO A 35 -13.89 -5.37 -1.23
CA PRO A 35 -14.96 -5.50 -2.21
C PRO A 35 -15.94 -4.34 -2.16
N GLY A 36 -16.08 -3.61 -3.28
CA GLY A 36 -16.98 -2.46 -3.39
C GLY A 36 -16.23 -1.13 -3.28
N PRO A 37 -16.86 -0.06 -2.74
CA PRO A 37 -16.23 1.25 -2.59
C PRO A 37 -15.46 1.41 -1.27
N ASP A 38 -15.30 0.33 -0.49
CA ASP A 38 -14.75 0.36 0.86
C ASP A 38 -13.24 0.05 0.87
N TRP A 39 -12.57 0.47 1.94
CA TRP A 39 -11.15 0.20 2.18
C TRP A 39 -10.85 0.14 3.68
N ASP A 40 -9.76 -0.55 4.03
CA ASP A 40 -9.15 -0.49 5.36
C ASP A 40 -7.82 0.27 5.28
N THR A 41 -7.59 1.21 6.18
CA THR A 41 -6.31 1.92 6.27
C THR A 41 -5.36 1.13 7.18
N GLU A 42 -4.26 0.61 6.62
CA GLU A 42 -3.27 -0.19 7.33
C GLU A 42 -1.85 0.38 7.15
N GLU A 43 -0.98 0.18 8.15
CA GLU A 43 0.46 0.37 7.95
C GLU A 43 1.02 -0.86 7.26
N ILE A 44 1.71 -0.66 6.13
CA ILE A 44 2.37 -1.70 5.35
C ILE A 44 3.86 -1.40 5.20
N ARG A 45 4.66 -2.44 4.97
CA ARG A 45 6.11 -2.31 4.75
C ARG A 45 6.46 -2.48 3.28
N GLN A 46 7.62 -1.96 2.90
CA GLN A 46 8.17 -2.15 1.55
C GLN A 46 8.27 -3.65 1.19
N GLU A 47 8.50 -4.52 2.17
CA GLU A 47 8.55 -5.97 1.98
C GLU A 47 7.20 -6.63 1.69
N ASP A 48 6.08 -5.96 1.97
CA ASP A 48 4.73 -6.45 1.67
C ASP A 48 4.30 -6.14 0.23
N ILE A 49 4.97 -5.18 -0.41
CA ILE A 49 4.71 -4.74 -1.79
C ILE A 49 5.36 -5.73 -2.77
N GLU A 50 4.60 -6.15 -3.79
CA GLU A 50 5.11 -6.98 -4.87
C GLU A 50 6.11 -6.17 -5.71
N GLU A 51 7.31 -6.71 -5.94
CA GLU A 51 8.31 -6.10 -6.82
C GLU A 51 8.00 -6.49 -8.26
N ASP A 52 7.98 -5.51 -9.18
CA ASP A 52 7.90 -5.74 -10.63
C ASP A 52 9.18 -6.36 -11.21
#